data_AF-A0A1C6LS36-F1
#
_entry.id   AF-A0A1C6LS36-F1
#
_cell.length_a   1.000
_cell.length_b   1.000
_cell.length_c   1.000
_cell.angle_alpha   90.00
_cell.angle_beta   90.00
_cell.angle_gamma   90.00
#
_symmetry.space_group_name_H-M   'P 1'
#
loop_
_entity.id
_entity.type
_entity.pdbx_description
1 polymer ?
#
loop_
_entity_poly.entity_id
_entity_poly.type
_entity_poly.pdbx_seq_one_letter_code
_entity_poly.pdbx_strand_id
1 'polypeptide(L)'
;MSGFWGDGGPYASWVRALHAWARHEPADLAALPRLERDQFDADTWERLTRHVLDALDTRLTQWARRFALAFGEAADEFSAGRELTQARVGLRSLRTLVDHPGLPEDLRTRLGELMDQHIRSLQIQMEQAVSELARSGTDPHWVDQRLRTLRDNAFTSVLDAPPDPPAEPPAPFARLRRRLRLPRTGGGRAPARTPGVARPSPPAAGDPPADHWSTAPATAPKRRIVPD
;
A
#
# COMPACT_ATOMS: atom_id res chain seq x y z
N MET A 1 -16.59 -39.28 -12.01
CA MET A 1 -15.63 -38.20 -12.29
C MET A 1 -15.74 -37.21 -11.15
N SER A 2 -14.78 -37.25 -10.23
CA SER A 2 -14.87 -36.67 -8.89
C SER A 2 -13.71 -35.68 -8.73
N GLY A 3 -13.99 -34.39 -8.51
CA GLY A 3 -12.90 -33.41 -8.35
C GLY A 3 -13.27 -31.94 -8.09
N PHE A 4 -14.53 -31.57 -7.83
CA PHE A 4 -14.92 -30.14 -7.70
C PHE A 4 -15.05 -29.63 -6.24
N TRP A 5 -14.82 -30.49 -5.23
CA TRP A 5 -15.23 -30.22 -3.84
C TRP A 5 -14.09 -30.26 -2.81
N GLY A 6 -12.96 -29.62 -3.12
CA GLY A 6 -11.87 -29.42 -2.14
C GLY A 6 -11.88 -28.05 -1.46
N ASP A 7 -12.35 -27.00 -2.15
CA ASP A 7 -12.06 -25.59 -1.78
C ASP A 7 -13.29 -24.66 -1.67
N GLY A 8 -14.51 -25.20 -1.70
CA GLY A 8 -15.74 -24.37 -1.58
C GLY A 8 -16.22 -23.72 -2.89
N GLY A 9 -15.69 -24.16 -4.04
CA GLY A 9 -16.09 -23.68 -5.37
C GLY A 9 -15.40 -22.37 -5.80
N PRO A 10 -15.59 -21.93 -7.06
CA PRO A 10 -14.88 -20.78 -7.63
C PRO A 10 -15.05 -19.49 -6.83
N TYR A 11 -16.26 -19.23 -6.32
CA TYR A 11 -16.54 -18.07 -5.45
C TYR A 11 -15.70 -18.10 -4.16
N ALA A 12 -15.66 -19.22 -3.44
CA ALA A 12 -14.91 -19.32 -2.18
C ALA A 12 -13.41 -19.20 -2.40
N SER A 13 -12.87 -19.77 -3.48
CA SER A 13 -11.47 -19.61 -3.88
C SER A 13 -11.10 -18.14 -4.10
N TRP A 14 -11.96 -17.41 -4.81
CA TRP A 14 -11.80 -15.97 -5.02
C TRP A 14 -11.82 -15.18 -3.72
N VAL A 15 -12.86 -15.36 -2.89
CA VAL A 15 -12.99 -14.63 -1.62
C VAL A 15 -11.80 -14.90 -0.70
N ARG A 16 -11.37 -16.16 -0.57
CA ARG A 16 -10.21 -16.54 0.23
C ARG A 16 -8.92 -15.88 -0.26
N ALA A 17 -8.68 -15.90 -1.57
CA ALA A 17 -7.49 -15.27 -2.14
C ALA A 17 -7.52 -13.75 -1.99
N LEU A 18 -8.68 -13.10 -2.17
CA LEU A 18 -8.86 -11.66 -1.95
C LEU A 18 -8.57 -11.26 -0.50
N HIS A 19 -9.08 -12.01 0.48
CA HIS A 19 -8.79 -11.75 1.89
C HIS A 19 -7.32 -11.96 2.26
N ALA A 20 -6.69 -13.03 1.78
CA ALA A 20 -5.26 -13.26 1.98
C ALA A 20 -4.42 -12.14 1.34
N TRP A 21 -4.73 -11.81 0.09
CA TRP A 21 -4.06 -10.75 -0.67
C TRP A 21 -4.23 -9.37 -0.01
N ALA A 22 -5.41 -9.03 0.49
CA ALA A 22 -5.66 -7.76 1.19
C ALA A 22 -4.82 -7.61 2.47
N ARG A 23 -4.45 -8.74 3.11
CA ARG A 23 -3.61 -8.79 4.32
C ARG A 23 -2.10 -8.90 4.05
N HIS A 24 -1.68 -8.75 2.79
CA HIS A 24 -0.30 -9.01 2.35
C HIS A 24 0.18 -10.44 2.64
N GLU A 25 -0.74 -11.41 2.76
CA GLU A 25 -0.39 -12.82 2.84
C GLU A 25 -0.08 -13.36 1.42
N PRO A 26 0.74 -14.42 1.30
CA PRO A 26 0.95 -15.09 0.03
C PRO A 26 -0.38 -15.58 -0.55
N ALA A 27 -0.79 -15.00 -1.69
CA ALA A 27 -1.99 -15.36 -2.42
C ALA A 27 -1.63 -15.49 -3.90
N ASP A 28 -1.92 -16.65 -4.48
CA ASP A 28 -1.73 -16.88 -5.90
C ASP A 28 -2.98 -16.42 -6.65
N LEU A 29 -2.95 -15.16 -7.09
CA LEU A 29 -4.04 -14.60 -7.90
C LEU A 29 -4.09 -15.28 -9.28
N ALA A 30 -2.94 -15.65 -9.86
CA ALA A 30 -2.88 -16.21 -11.21
C ALA A 30 -3.50 -17.61 -11.31
N ALA A 31 -3.51 -18.36 -10.20
CA ALA A 31 -4.19 -19.66 -10.09
C ALA A 31 -5.71 -19.54 -9.91
N LEU A 32 -6.29 -18.33 -9.86
CA LEU A 32 -7.72 -18.17 -9.66
C LEU A 32 -8.53 -18.61 -10.88
N PRO A 33 -9.68 -19.29 -10.66
CA PRO A 33 -10.54 -19.72 -11.75
C PRO A 33 -11.14 -18.51 -12.48
N ARG A 34 -11.34 -18.64 -13.79
CA ARG A 34 -12.10 -17.67 -14.55
C ARG A 34 -13.57 -17.70 -14.14
N LEU A 35 -14.14 -16.53 -13.92
CA LEU A 35 -15.55 -16.39 -13.56
C LEU A 35 -16.36 -15.98 -14.79
N GLU A 36 -17.47 -16.66 -15.01
CA GLU A 36 -18.42 -16.37 -16.10
C GLU A 36 -19.70 -15.77 -15.53
N ARG A 37 -20.25 -14.74 -16.18
CA ARG A 37 -21.44 -14.02 -15.69
C ARG A 37 -22.61 -14.95 -15.35
N ASP A 38 -22.77 -16.02 -16.12
CA ASP A 38 -23.90 -16.94 -15.97
C ASP A 38 -23.69 -17.99 -14.84
N GLN A 39 -22.51 -17.99 -14.21
CA GLN A 39 -22.15 -18.95 -13.16
C GLN A 39 -22.80 -18.64 -11.80
N PHE A 40 -23.18 -17.39 -11.57
CA PHE A 40 -23.77 -16.94 -10.30
C PHE A 40 -25.01 -16.09 -10.54
N ASP A 41 -25.91 -16.10 -9.55
CA ASP A 41 -27.03 -15.19 -9.47
C ASP A 41 -26.56 -13.74 -9.19
N ALA A 42 -27.45 -12.78 -9.41
CA ALA A 42 -27.13 -11.35 -9.26
C ALA A 42 -26.62 -11.00 -7.86
N ASP A 43 -27.18 -11.59 -6.81
CA ASP A 43 -26.80 -11.30 -5.42
C ASP A 43 -25.38 -11.80 -5.11
N THR A 44 -25.03 -13.00 -5.59
CA THR A 44 -23.68 -13.55 -5.42
C THR A 44 -22.64 -12.71 -6.17
N TRP A 45 -22.97 -12.23 -7.37
CA TRP A 45 -22.13 -11.30 -8.12
C TRP A 45 -21.91 -9.96 -7.42
N GLU A 46 -22.96 -9.40 -6.83
CA GLU A 46 -22.85 -8.16 -6.06
C GLU A 46 -21.95 -8.35 -4.84
N ARG A 47 -22.10 -9.46 -4.11
CA ARG A 47 -21.24 -9.80 -2.97
C ARG A 47 -19.79 -9.98 -3.37
N LEU A 48 -19.52 -10.69 -4.47
CA LEU A 48 -18.16 -10.85 -4.97
C LEU A 48 -17.55 -9.50 -5.35
N THR A 49 -18.31 -8.65 -6.04
CA THR A 49 -17.86 -7.30 -6.41
C THR A 49 -17.50 -6.49 -5.16
N ARG A 50 -18.30 -6.58 -4.10
CA ARG A 50 -18.00 -5.97 -2.80
C ARG A 50 -16.70 -6.50 -2.21
N HIS A 51 -16.47 -7.81 -2.21
CA HIS A 51 -15.21 -8.39 -1.72
C HIS A 51 -13.98 -7.90 -2.51
N VAL A 52 -14.11 -7.73 -3.84
CA VAL A 52 -13.03 -7.17 -4.67
C VAL A 52 -12.75 -5.72 -4.29
N LEU A 53 -13.80 -4.90 -4.16
CA LEU A 53 -13.67 -3.49 -3.76
C LEU A 53 -13.08 -3.35 -2.36
N ASP A 54 -13.55 -4.12 -1.38
CA ASP A 54 -13.06 -4.11 0.00
C ASP A 54 -11.58 -4.52 0.07
N ALA A 55 -11.19 -5.54 -0.70
CA ALA A 55 -9.80 -5.98 -0.76
C ALA A 55 -8.88 -4.91 -1.38
N LEU A 56 -9.33 -4.25 -2.45
CA LEU A 56 -8.62 -3.14 -3.08
C LEU A 56 -8.47 -1.97 -2.12
N ASP A 57 -9.56 -1.52 -1.50
CA ASP A 57 -9.57 -0.40 -0.55
C ASP A 57 -8.64 -0.66 0.65
N THR A 58 -8.72 -1.87 1.22
CA THR A 58 -7.87 -2.29 2.32
C THR A 58 -6.39 -2.19 1.96
N ARG A 59 -6.00 -2.73 0.79
CA ARG A 59 -4.59 -2.75 0.38
C ARG A 59 -4.08 -1.39 -0.04
N LEU A 60 -4.94 -0.59 -0.67
CA LEU A 60 -4.65 0.79 -1.05
C LEU A 60 -4.45 1.68 0.18
N THR A 61 -5.33 1.58 1.17
CA THR A 61 -5.23 2.32 2.44
C THR A 61 -3.94 1.96 3.18
N GLN A 62 -3.59 0.67 3.27
CA GLN A 62 -2.34 0.23 3.89
C GLN A 62 -1.12 0.72 3.12
N TRP A 63 -1.14 0.65 1.79
CA TRP A 63 -0.08 1.17 0.94
C TRP A 63 0.10 2.68 1.15
N ALA A 64 -0.98 3.46 1.14
CA ALA A 64 -0.95 4.91 1.28
C ALA A 64 -0.37 5.34 2.64
N ARG A 65 -0.79 4.67 3.73
CA ARG A 65 -0.24 4.92 5.07
C ARG A 65 1.26 4.66 5.13
N ARG A 66 1.71 3.53 4.59
CA ARG A 66 3.14 3.16 4.57
C ARG A 66 3.96 4.15 3.74
N PHE A 67 3.44 4.56 2.59
CA PHE A 67 4.09 5.54 1.74
C PHE A 67 4.16 6.91 2.42
N ALA A 68 3.07 7.41 3.00
CA ALA A 68 3.05 8.71 3.66
C ALA A 68 4.06 8.80 4.80
N LEU A 69 4.16 7.75 5.62
CA LEU A 69 5.17 7.65 6.69
C LEU A 69 6.60 7.66 6.11
N ALA A 70 6.90 6.76 5.17
CA ALA A 70 8.24 6.64 4.60
C ALA A 70 8.68 7.91 3.84
N PHE A 71 7.75 8.55 3.13
CA PHE A 71 8.00 9.80 2.42
C PHE A 71 8.21 10.99 3.36
N GLY A 72 7.45 11.05 4.46
CA GLY A 72 7.62 12.06 5.51
C GLY A 72 8.94 11.93 6.27
N GLU A 73 9.41 10.71 6.48
CA GLU A 73 10.71 10.42 7.13
C GLU A 73 11.92 10.58 6.18
N ALA A 74 11.70 10.75 4.87
CA ALA A 74 12.77 10.84 3.89
C ALA A 74 13.58 12.14 4.04
N ALA A 75 14.79 12.01 4.61
CA ALA A 75 15.70 13.10 4.92
C ALA A 75 16.15 13.93 3.70
N ASP A 76 16.26 13.28 2.54
CA ASP A 76 16.80 13.88 1.31
C ASP A 76 16.01 13.43 0.06
N GLU A 77 16.27 14.08 -1.06
CA GLU A 77 15.53 13.86 -2.32
C GLU A 77 15.80 12.50 -2.94
N PHE A 78 17.00 11.95 -2.75
CA PHE A 78 17.31 10.61 -3.25
C PHE A 78 16.51 9.57 -2.47
N SER A 79 16.43 9.71 -1.14
CA SER A 79 15.56 8.88 -0.29
C SER A 79 14.09 9.03 -0.69
N ALA A 80 13.61 10.26 -0.92
CA ALA A 80 12.24 10.52 -1.35
C ALA A 80 11.92 9.89 -2.73
N GLY A 81 12.83 10.02 -3.70
CA GLY A 81 12.70 9.40 -5.02
C GLY A 81 12.67 7.87 -4.96
N ARG A 82 13.45 7.27 -4.06
CA ARG A 82 13.41 5.83 -3.80
C ARG A 82 12.06 5.37 -3.24
N GLU A 83 11.50 6.10 -2.27
CA GLU A 83 10.19 5.77 -1.72
C GLU A 83 9.07 5.92 -2.76
N LEU A 84 9.15 6.93 -3.63
CA LEU A 84 8.21 7.09 -4.76
C LEU A 84 8.32 5.92 -5.76
N THR A 85 9.54 5.50 -6.09
CA THR A 85 9.75 4.34 -6.96
C THR A 85 9.18 3.06 -6.33
N GLN A 86 9.40 2.86 -5.03
CA GLN A 86 8.85 1.72 -4.30
C GLN A 86 7.32 1.77 -4.23
N ALA A 87 6.75 2.96 -4.03
CA ALA A 87 5.31 3.17 -4.02
C ALA A 87 4.68 2.83 -5.37
N ARG A 88 5.32 3.17 -6.50
CA ARG A 88 4.88 2.74 -7.85
C ARG A 88 4.84 1.22 -8.02
N VAL A 89 5.78 0.48 -7.43
CA VAL A 89 5.74 -0.99 -7.43
C VAL A 89 4.48 -1.50 -6.71
N GLY A 90 4.10 -0.87 -5.60
CA GLY A 90 2.86 -1.17 -4.89
C GLY A 90 1.62 -0.96 -5.76
N LEU A 91 1.53 0.17 -6.47
CA LEU A 91 0.43 0.47 -7.38
C LEU A 91 0.33 -0.53 -8.55
N ARG A 92 1.46 -0.94 -9.13
CA ARG A 92 1.47 -2.00 -10.15
C ARG A 92 0.88 -3.31 -9.63
N SER A 93 1.22 -3.68 -8.38
CA SER A 93 0.65 -4.88 -7.75
C SER A 93 -0.86 -4.79 -7.53
N LEU A 94 -1.42 -3.60 -7.29
CA LEU A 94 -2.87 -3.39 -7.24
C LEU A 94 -3.49 -3.55 -8.63
N ARG A 95 -2.83 -3.01 -9.66
CA ARG A 95 -3.27 -3.12 -11.06
C ARG A 95 -3.33 -4.56 -11.55
N THR A 96 -2.44 -5.44 -11.08
CA THR A 96 -2.49 -6.89 -11.38
C THR A 96 -3.83 -7.55 -11.00
N LEU A 97 -4.46 -7.11 -9.90
CA LEU A 97 -5.78 -7.63 -9.52
C LEU A 97 -6.89 -7.07 -10.41
N VAL A 98 -6.81 -5.77 -10.71
CA VAL A 98 -7.78 -5.06 -11.56
C VAL A 98 -7.80 -5.62 -12.98
N ASP A 99 -6.63 -5.92 -13.54
CA ASP A 99 -6.47 -6.45 -14.89
C ASP A 99 -6.66 -7.98 -14.98
N HIS A 100 -6.98 -8.64 -13.87
CA HIS A 100 -6.95 -10.09 -13.76
C HIS A 100 -7.92 -10.77 -14.76
N PRO A 101 -7.44 -11.67 -15.65
CA PRO A 101 -8.24 -12.25 -16.74
C PRO A 101 -9.39 -13.14 -16.25
N GLY A 102 -9.35 -13.54 -14.98
CA GLY A 102 -10.43 -14.29 -14.34
C GLY A 102 -11.65 -13.44 -13.97
N LEU A 103 -11.56 -12.10 -14.01
CA LEU A 103 -12.69 -11.20 -13.79
C LEU A 103 -13.46 -10.94 -15.10
N PRO A 104 -14.80 -10.74 -15.04
CA PRO A 104 -15.58 -10.30 -16.19
C PRO A 104 -15.06 -8.98 -16.76
N GLU A 105 -15.11 -8.83 -18.08
CA GLU A 105 -14.57 -7.65 -18.78
C GLU A 105 -15.17 -6.33 -18.28
N ASP A 106 -16.49 -6.26 -18.10
CA ASP A 106 -17.15 -5.06 -17.59
C ASP A 106 -16.66 -4.64 -16.21
N LEU A 107 -16.36 -5.61 -15.35
CA LEU A 107 -15.84 -5.36 -14.01
C LEU A 107 -14.39 -4.88 -14.08
N ARG A 108 -13.56 -5.50 -14.91
CA ARG A 108 -12.17 -5.07 -15.13
C ARG A 108 -12.12 -3.63 -15.64
N THR A 109 -12.94 -3.28 -16.63
CA THR A 109 -13.00 -1.92 -17.20
C THR A 109 -13.36 -0.89 -16.12
N ARG A 110 -14.44 -1.14 -15.36
CA ARG A 110 -14.86 -0.23 -14.28
C ARG A 110 -13.82 -0.08 -13.18
N LEU A 111 -13.21 -1.20 -12.74
CA LEU A 111 -12.15 -1.18 -11.73
C LEU A 111 -10.90 -0.46 -12.24
N GLY A 112 -10.56 -0.62 -13.52
CA GLY A 112 -9.48 0.09 -14.20
C GLY A 112 -9.69 1.59 -14.20
N GLU A 113 -10.87 2.04 -14.62
CA GLU A 113 -11.23 3.46 -14.62
C GLU A 113 -11.17 4.08 -13.21
N LEU A 114 -11.67 3.35 -12.20
CA LEU A 114 -11.62 3.78 -10.80
C LEU A 114 -10.17 3.88 -10.29
N MET A 115 -9.34 2.89 -10.58
CA MET A 115 -7.93 2.88 -10.19
C MET A 115 -7.16 4.01 -10.86
N ASP A 116 -7.39 4.26 -12.14
CA ASP A 116 -6.75 5.34 -12.89
C ASP A 116 -7.15 6.72 -12.35
N GLN A 117 -8.43 6.91 -12.01
CA GLN A 117 -8.91 8.12 -11.34
C GLN A 117 -8.26 8.30 -9.97
N HIS A 118 -8.15 7.22 -9.19
CA HIS A 118 -7.53 7.26 -7.87
C HIS A 118 -6.04 7.60 -7.94
N ILE A 119 -5.28 7.00 -8.87
CA ILE A 119 -3.86 7.30 -9.07
C ILE A 119 -3.65 8.78 -9.42
N ARG A 120 -4.50 9.34 -10.30
CA ARG A 120 -4.46 10.77 -10.62
C ARG A 120 -4.77 11.64 -9.40
N SER A 121 -5.78 11.27 -8.60
CA SER A 121 -6.13 11.98 -7.38
C SER A 121 -5.00 11.97 -6.34
N LEU A 122 -4.34 10.83 -6.15
CA LEU A 122 -3.20 10.69 -5.23
C LEU A 122 -2.03 11.60 -5.62
N GLN A 123 -1.72 11.69 -6.92
CA GLN A 123 -0.69 12.60 -7.41
C GLN A 123 -1.01 14.05 -7.02
N ILE A 124 -2.25 14.49 -7.27
CA ILE A 124 -2.69 15.85 -6.95
C ILE A 124 -2.62 16.12 -5.44
N GLN A 125 -3.12 15.19 -4.62
CA GLN A 125 -3.11 15.33 -3.16
C GLN A 125 -1.68 15.43 -2.60
N MET A 126 -0.73 14.67 -3.15
CA MET A 126 0.67 14.75 -2.73
C MET A 126 1.33 16.07 -3.10
N GLU A 127 1.11 16.56 -4.31
CA GLU A 127 1.62 17.87 -4.73
C GLU A 127 1.02 19.00 -3.87
N GLN A 128 -0.26 18.90 -3.52
CA GLN A 128 -0.93 19.84 -2.61
C GLN A 128 -0.35 19.79 -1.20
N ALA A 129 -0.16 18.59 -0.63
CA ALA A 129 0.41 18.42 0.71
C ALA A 129 1.82 19.03 0.81
N VAL A 130 2.67 18.83 -0.20
CA VAL A 130 4.00 19.45 -0.24
C VAL A 130 3.92 20.96 -0.43
N SER A 131 2.99 21.45 -1.25
CA SER A 131 2.76 22.89 -1.45
C SER A 131 2.24 23.58 -0.17
N GLU A 132 1.49 22.88 0.67
CA GLU A 132 1.03 23.39 1.96
C GLU A 132 2.18 23.59 2.95
N LEU A 133 3.25 22.79 2.88
CA LEU A 133 4.44 22.97 3.72
C LEU A 133 5.13 24.32 3.48
N ALA A 134 5.12 24.83 2.24
CA ALA A 134 5.61 26.19 1.96
C ALA A 134 4.78 27.26 2.68
N ARG A 135 3.46 27.05 2.81
CA ARG A 135 2.58 27.99 3.52
C ARG A 135 2.78 27.94 5.03
N SER A 136 3.23 26.81 5.59
CA SER A 136 3.58 26.68 7.00
C SER A 136 4.96 27.22 7.39
N GLY A 137 5.71 27.79 6.45
CA GLY A 137 7.02 28.41 6.71
C GLY A 137 8.23 27.51 6.52
N THR A 138 8.06 26.34 5.89
CA THR A 138 9.19 25.52 5.42
C THR A 138 9.96 26.26 4.32
N ASP A 139 11.27 26.02 4.23
CA ASP A 139 12.14 26.61 3.20
C ASP A 139 11.56 26.41 1.77
N PRO A 140 11.24 27.50 1.04
CA PRO A 140 10.70 27.40 -0.31
C PRO A 140 11.60 26.62 -1.27
N HIS A 141 12.93 26.70 -1.13
CA HIS A 141 13.85 25.99 -2.01
C HIS A 141 13.73 24.47 -1.83
N TRP A 142 13.63 24.02 -0.58
CA TRP A 142 13.40 22.62 -0.25
C TRP A 142 12.05 22.13 -0.81
N VAL A 143 10.99 22.94 -0.70
CA VAL A 143 9.66 22.60 -1.22
C VAL A 143 9.68 22.45 -2.75
N ASP A 144 10.29 23.39 -3.46
CA ASP A 144 10.41 23.33 -4.92
C ASP A 144 11.21 22.11 -5.38
N GLN A 145 12.28 21.78 -4.66
CA GLN A 145 13.09 20.60 -4.94
C GLN A 145 12.28 19.31 -4.72
N ARG A 146 11.51 19.25 -3.63
CA ARG A 146 10.64 18.11 -3.30
C ARG A 146 9.51 17.94 -4.32
N LEU A 147 8.91 19.04 -4.78
CA LEU A 147 7.89 19.03 -5.86
C LEU A 147 8.49 18.55 -7.18
N ARG A 148 9.72 18.97 -7.51
CA ARG A 148 10.41 18.48 -8.70
C ARG A 148 10.62 16.97 -8.63
N THR A 149 11.12 16.47 -7.49
CA THR A 149 11.27 15.01 -7.28
C THR A 149 9.95 14.25 -7.42
N LEU A 150 8.83 14.80 -6.92
CA LEU A 150 7.50 14.21 -7.09
C LEU A 150 7.06 14.13 -8.55
N ARG A 151 7.31 15.20 -9.33
CA ARG A 151 6.95 15.25 -10.76
C ARG A 151 7.82 14.35 -11.62
N ASP A 152 9.13 14.30 -11.32
CA ASP A 152 10.07 13.42 -12.01
C ASP A 152 9.78 11.93 -11.73
N ASN A 153 9.12 11.63 -10.60
CA ASN A 153 8.76 10.27 -10.17
C ASN A 153 7.25 10.07 -10.04
N ALA A 154 6.46 10.71 -10.92
CA ALA A 154 5.01 10.74 -10.82
C ALA A 154 4.37 9.34 -10.73
N PHE A 155 3.32 9.23 -9.92
CA PHE A 155 2.52 8.00 -9.82
C PHE A 155 1.76 7.69 -11.11
N THR A 156 1.38 8.73 -11.85
CA THR A 156 0.72 8.62 -13.16
C THR A 156 1.55 7.88 -14.18
N SER A 157 2.87 7.84 -14.05
CA SER A 157 3.73 7.03 -14.92
C SER A 157 3.52 5.51 -14.76
N VAL A 158 2.70 5.05 -13.81
CA VAL A 158 2.21 3.65 -13.76
C VAL A 158 1.11 3.40 -14.78
N LEU A 159 0.39 4.45 -15.21
CA LEU A 159 -0.70 4.36 -16.18
C LEU A 159 -0.17 4.17 -17.61
N ASP A 160 0.98 4.78 -17.92
CA ASP A 160 1.59 4.74 -19.27
C ASP A 160 2.51 3.52 -19.48
N ALA A 161 2.81 2.77 -18.41
CA ALA A 161 3.69 1.62 -18.49
C ALA A 161 2.90 0.38 -18.98
N PRO A 162 3.37 -0.32 -20.05
CA PRO A 162 2.82 -1.62 -20.39
C PRO A 162 2.98 -2.59 -19.20
N PRO A 163 2.08 -3.58 -19.03
CA PRO A 163 2.18 -4.53 -17.94
C PRO A 163 3.53 -5.25 -18.03
N ASP A 164 4.41 -4.98 -17.07
CA ASP A 164 5.70 -5.66 -16.97
C ASP A 164 5.44 -7.17 -16.80
N PRO A 165 6.17 -8.05 -17.51
CA PRO A 165 6.19 -9.47 -17.17
C PRO A 165 6.58 -9.62 -15.69
N PRO A 166 6.12 -10.66 -14.97
CA PRO A 166 6.26 -10.78 -13.53
C PRO A 166 7.74 -10.66 -13.13
N ALA A 167 8.12 -9.45 -12.73
CA ALA A 167 9.46 -9.18 -12.25
C ALA A 167 9.57 -9.87 -10.90
N GLU A 168 10.53 -10.79 -10.80
CA GLU A 168 10.99 -11.27 -9.51
C GLU A 168 11.22 -10.06 -8.59
N PRO A 169 10.74 -10.11 -7.34
CA PRO A 169 10.82 -8.96 -6.45
C PRO A 169 12.27 -8.49 -6.36
N PRO A 170 12.58 -7.22 -6.67
CA PRO A 170 13.93 -6.71 -6.50
C PRO A 170 14.33 -6.88 -5.04
N ALA A 171 15.50 -7.46 -4.81
CA ALA A 171 16.04 -7.69 -3.47
C ALA A 171 16.49 -6.36 -2.84
N PRO A 172 15.68 -5.80 -1.93
CA PRO A 172 16.24 -5.52 -0.61
C PRO A 172 15.49 -6.23 0.55
N PHE A 173 14.40 -6.96 0.26
CA PHE A 173 13.70 -7.76 1.29
C PHE A 173 14.39 -9.09 1.67
N ALA A 174 15.43 -9.52 0.94
CA ALA A 174 16.27 -10.65 1.34
C ALA A 174 17.14 -10.34 2.58
N ARG A 175 17.40 -9.06 2.88
CA ARG A 175 18.30 -8.66 3.98
C ARG A 175 17.65 -8.63 5.36
N LEU A 176 16.31 -8.61 5.45
CA LEU A 176 15.58 -8.73 6.72
C LEU A 176 15.29 -10.17 7.14
N ARG A 177 15.24 -11.12 6.19
CA ARG A 177 15.06 -12.56 6.51
C ARG A 177 16.33 -13.28 6.98
N ARG A 178 17.52 -12.69 6.78
CA ARG A 178 18.79 -13.32 7.19
C ARG A 178 19.21 -13.00 8.63
N ARG A 179 18.51 -12.11 9.35
CA ARG A 179 18.87 -11.69 10.72
C ARG A 179 18.00 -12.25 11.85
N LEU A 180 17.01 -13.10 11.56
CA LEU A 180 16.16 -13.74 12.57
C LEU A 180 16.24 -15.27 12.57
N ARG A 181 17.32 -15.86 12.04
CA ARG A 181 17.65 -17.26 12.35
C ARG A 181 18.33 -17.32 13.71
N LEU A 182 17.54 -17.65 14.73
CA LEU A 182 17.96 -18.04 16.06
C LEU A 182 19.17 -19.00 16.00
N PRO A 183 20.25 -18.75 16.77
CA PRO A 183 21.27 -19.75 16.98
C PRO A 183 20.70 -20.84 17.91
N ARG A 184 20.56 -22.05 17.38
CA ARG A 184 20.31 -23.26 18.17
C ARG A 184 21.55 -23.55 19.01
N THR A 185 21.35 -23.54 20.32
CA THR A 185 22.28 -23.93 21.39
C THR A 185 22.90 -25.31 21.18
N GLY A 186 24.21 -25.44 21.43
CA GLY A 186 24.89 -26.73 21.53
C GLY A 186 26.42 -26.67 21.70
N GLY A 187 26.89 -26.31 22.90
CA GLY A 187 28.08 -26.88 23.57
C GLY A 187 29.50 -26.55 23.07
N GLY A 188 30.32 -25.94 23.94
CA GLY A 188 31.76 -26.22 23.97
C GLY A 188 32.74 -25.08 24.28
N ARG A 189 32.94 -24.81 25.58
CA ARG A 189 34.22 -24.46 26.25
C ARG A 189 34.78 -23.01 26.15
N ALA A 190 34.82 -22.37 27.33
CA ALA A 190 35.67 -21.22 27.72
C ALA A 190 37.12 -21.69 28.03
N PRO A 191 38.19 -20.86 28.16
CA PRO A 191 38.28 -19.57 28.91
C PRO A 191 39.06 -18.48 28.10
N ALA A 192 39.41 -17.25 28.52
CA ALA A 192 39.59 -16.60 29.83
C ALA A 192 39.42 -15.05 29.70
N ARG A 193 39.29 -14.39 30.85
CA ARG A 193 39.09 -12.94 31.08
C ARG A 193 40.27 -12.05 30.65
N THR A 194 39.98 -10.79 30.26
CA THR A 194 40.41 -9.55 30.97
C THR A 194 39.68 -8.29 30.42
N PRO A 195 39.58 -7.20 31.20
CA PRO A 195 38.58 -6.14 31.02
C PRO A 195 39.12 -4.84 30.42
N GLY A 196 38.21 -3.99 29.94
CA GLY A 196 38.43 -2.55 29.85
C GLY A 196 37.98 -1.91 28.53
N VAL A 197 36.92 -1.11 28.59
CA VAL A 197 36.89 0.33 28.23
C VAL A 197 35.44 0.72 27.95
N ALA A 198 34.99 1.71 28.72
CA ALA A 198 33.69 2.34 28.67
C ALA A 198 33.47 3.09 27.35
N ARG A 199 32.21 3.15 26.89
CA ARG A 199 31.76 4.12 25.89
C ARG A 199 30.35 4.62 26.25
N PRO A 200 30.07 5.94 26.14
CA PRO A 200 28.97 6.59 26.83
C PRO A 200 27.62 6.47 26.14
N SER A 201 26.56 6.63 26.95
CA SER A 201 25.16 6.72 26.57
C SER A 201 24.84 7.93 25.67
N PRO A 202 23.91 7.82 24.71
CA PRO A 202 23.26 8.97 24.09
C PRO A 202 22.07 9.48 24.94
N PRO A 203 21.72 10.78 24.82
CA PRO A 203 20.69 11.43 25.65
C PRO A 203 19.26 11.13 25.20
N ALA A 204 18.33 11.39 26.14
CA ALA A 204 16.90 11.14 26.07
C ALA A 204 16.23 11.75 24.83
N ALA A 205 15.45 10.92 24.12
CA ALA A 205 14.46 11.38 23.16
C ALA A 205 13.32 12.05 23.92
N GLY A 206 13.10 13.34 23.65
CA GLY A 206 11.92 14.05 24.09
C GLY A 206 10.65 13.48 23.44
N ASP A 207 9.53 13.65 24.15
CA ASP A 207 8.21 13.20 23.73
C ASP A 207 7.84 13.66 22.32
N PRO A 208 7.19 12.82 21.50
CA PRO A 208 6.59 13.25 20.24
C PRO A 208 5.34 14.12 20.49
N PRO A 209 5.14 15.24 19.78
CA PRO A 209 3.85 15.94 19.79
C PRO A 209 2.78 15.16 19.03
N ALA A 210 1.54 15.36 19.49
CA ALA A 210 0.38 14.49 19.34
C ALA A 210 -0.25 14.36 17.94
N ASP A 211 -0.97 13.25 17.80
CA ASP A 211 -1.87 12.85 16.72
C ASP A 211 -2.85 13.96 16.29
N HIS A 212 -2.88 14.28 14.98
CA HIS A 212 -3.91 15.14 14.38
C HIS A 212 -4.77 14.43 13.32
N TRP A 213 -4.70 13.10 13.23
CA TRP A 213 -5.63 12.31 12.41
C TRP A 213 -6.83 11.83 13.25
N SER A 214 -7.58 12.78 13.79
CA SER A 214 -8.95 12.55 14.29
C SER A 214 -9.93 13.33 13.44
N THR A 215 -10.51 12.67 12.44
CA THR A 215 -11.70 13.16 11.73
C THR A 215 -12.95 12.69 12.47
N ALA A 216 -13.41 13.49 13.43
CA ALA A 216 -14.80 13.44 13.87
C ALA A 216 -15.68 14.17 12.84
N PRO A 217 -16.90 13.67 12.53
CA PRO A 217 -17.76 14.30 11.54
C PRO A 217 -18.30 15.66 12.03
N ALA A 218 -18.15 16.69 11.21
CA ALA A 218 -18.69 18.02 11.46
C ALA A 218 -20.24 17.98 11.54
N THR A 219 -20.79 18.42 12.67
CA THR A 219 -22.21 18.69 12.87
C THR A 219 -22.68 19.83 11.95
N ALA A 220 -23.77 19.58 11.21
CA ALA A 220 -24.40 20.52 10.30
C ALA A 220 -24.98 21.77 11.01
N PRO A 221 -24.95 22.96 10.38
CA PRO A 221 -25.52 24.17 10.96
C PRO A 221 -27.05 24.22 10.85
N LYS A 222 -27.73 24.51 11.97
CA LYS A 222 -29.17 24.80 12.04
C LYS A 222 -29.45 26.16 11.37
N ARG A 223 -30.24 26.16 10.29
CA ARG A 223 -30.85 27.37 9.71
C ARG A 223 -31.78 28.01 10.74
N ARG A 224 -31.50 29.26 11.09
CA ARG A 224 -32.32 30.12 11.93
C ARG A 224 -33.40 30.74 11.05
N ILE A 225 -34.65 30.30 11.22
CA ILE A 225 -35.83 30.96 10.64
C ILE A 225 -36.15 32.15 11.55
N VAL A 226 -36.20 33.35 10.99
CA VAL A 226 -36.71 34.57 11.61
C VAL A 226 -38.18 34.69 11.17
N PRO A 227 -39.16 34.80 12.07
CA PRO A 227 -40.49 35.26 11.70
C PRO A 227 -40.58 36.79 11.78
N ASP A 228 -41.27 37.38 10.80
CA ASP A 228 -41.94 38.69 10.93
C ASP A 228 -43.10 38.60 11.94
#